data_AF-A0A2V6PHU3-F1
#
_entry.id   AF-A0A2V6PHU3-F1
#
_cell.length_a   1.000
_cell.length_b   1.000
_cell.length_c   1.000
_cell.angle_alpha   90.00
_cell.angle_beta   90.00
_cell.angle_gamma   90.00
#
_symmetry.space_group_name_H-M   'P 1'
#
loop_
_entity.id
_entity.type
_entity.pdbx_description
1 polymer ?
#
loop_
_entity_poly.entity_id
_entity_poly.type
_entity_poly.pdbx_seq_one_letter_code
_entity_poly.pdbx_strand_id
1 'polypeptide(L)'
;MTMKPGITQSVAIPRRGEITEIVGRLSSGRTSLVLTWLAEVTGRGGAVALVDTDDTFDPSSGARAGVELRRLLWVRCARHRRTALTAT
;
A
#
# COMPACT_ATOMS: atom_id res chain seq x y z
N MET A 1 23.43 2.63 -9.71
CA MET A 1 22.44 3.64 -10.13
C MET A 1 21.91 4.31 -8.86
N THR A 2 22.54 5.40 -8.46
CA THR A 2 22.30 6.06 -7.16
C THR A 2 21.04 6.94 -7.28
N MET A 3 20.01 6.64 -6.49
CA MET A 3 18.82 7.52 -6.42
C MET A 3 19.23 8.86 -5.80
N LYS A 4 18.90 9.97 -6.48
CA LYS A 4 19.03 11.32 -5.93
C LYS A 4 18.10 11.48 -4.71
N PRO A 5 18.58 11.99 -3.56
CA PRO A 5 17.68 12.46 -2.51
C PRO A 5 17.11 13.80 -2.98
N GLY A 6 15.79 13.96 -3.03
CA GLY A 6 15.24 15.28 -3.38
C GLY A 6 13.79 15.39 -3.86
N ILE A 7 13.00 14.31 -3.89
CA ILE A 7 11.55 14.42 -4.15
C ILE A 7 10.80 13.41 -3.27
N THR A 8 10.76 13.66 -1.97
CA THR A 8 9.64 13.19 -1.16
C THR A 8 8.54 14.23 -1.33
N GLN A 9 7.82 14.20 -2.47
CA GLN A 9 6.56 14.93 -2.51
C GLN A 9 5.68 14.29 -1.44
N SER A 10 5.24 15.10 -0.47
CA SER A 10 4.19 14.68 0.46
C SER A 10 2.93 14.45 -0.36
N VAL A 11 2.68 13.19 -0.72
CA VAL A 11 1.41 12.80 -1.32
C VAL A 11 0.37 12.90 -0.22
N ALA A 12 -0.68 13.70 -0.43
CA ALA A 12 -1.77 13.79 0.52
C ALA A 12 -2.33 12.38 0.81
N ILE A 13 -2.37 12.00 2.09
CA ILE A 13 -3.08 10.79 2.51
C ILE A 13 -4.58 11.06 2.33
N PRO A 14 -5.36 10.09 1.81
CA PRO A 14 -6.81 10.15 1.81
C PRO A 14 -7.39 10.53 3.19
N ARG A 15 -8.51 11.26 3.20
CA ARG A 15 -9.18 11.60 4.45
C ARG A 15 -9.68 10.32 5.13
N ARG A 16 -9.54 10.25 6.45
CA ARG A 16 -10.07 9.14 7.23
C ARG A 16 -11.60 9.10 7.12
N GLY A 17 -12.14 7.89 6.97
CA GLY A 17 -13.58 7.66 6.83
C GLY A 17 -14.11 7.78 5.39
N GLU A 18 -13.27 8.12 4.42
CA GLU A 18 -13.64 8.18 3.00
C GLU A 18 -13.10 6.98 2.23
N ILE A 19 -13.76 6.67 1.11
CA ILE A 19 -13.29 5.68 0.13
C ILE A 19 -12.58 6.44 -0.99
N THR A 20 -11.40 5.97 -1.38
CA THR A 20 -10.60 6.53 -2.48
C THR A 20 -10.28 5.44 -3.49
N GLU A 21 -10.47 5.73 -4.78
CA GLU A 21 -10.08 4.86 -5.89
C GLU A 21 -8.86 5.43 -6.63
N ILE A 22 -7.86 4.59 -6.89
CA ILE A 22 -6.66 4.97 -7.67
C ILE A 22 -6.73 4.27 -9.04
N VAL A 23 -7.07 5.03 -10.08
CA VAL A 23 -7.18 4.53 -11.45
C VAL A 23 -5.96 4.92 -12.28
N GLY A 24 -5.51 4.03 -13.16
CA GLY A 24 -4.38 4.29 -14.04
C GLY A 24 -3.97 3.05 -14.83
N ARG A 25 -3.15 3.25 -15.87
CA ARG A 25 -2.59 2.16 -16.66
C ARG A 25 -1.70 1.24 -15.81
N LEU A 26 -1.43 0.04 -16.31
CA LEU A 26 -0.39 -0.81 -15.71
C LEU A 26 0.93 -0.01 -15.65
N SER A 27 1.64 -0.14 -14.54
CA SER A 27 2.91 0.56 -14.28
C SER A 27 2.81 2.09 -14.14
N SER A 28 1.62 2.68 -13.93
CA SER A 28 1.48 4.11 -13.66
C SER A 28 1.91 4.54 -12.24
N GLY A 29 2.47 3.64 -11.44
CA GLY A 29 2.95 3.93 -10.07
C GLY A 29 1.90 3.80 -8.97
N ARG A 30 0.71 3.23 -9.23
CA ARG A 30 -0.36 3.05 -8.22
C ARG A 30 0.10 2.29 -6.98
N THR A 31 0.84 1.19 -7.18
CA THR A 31 1.42 0.43 -6.07
C THR A 31 2.42 1.27 -5.29
N SER A 32 3.29 2.03 -5.96
CA SER A 32 4.23 2.94 -5.31
C SER A 32 3.51 4.01 -4.48
N LEU A 33 2.39 4.54 -4.99
CA LEU A 33 1.55 5.50 -4.26
C LEU A 33 0.96 4.89 -2.98
N VAL A 34 0.43 3.67 -3.07
CA VAL A 34 -0.07 2.93 -1.91
C VAL A 34 1.05 2.68 -0.90
N LEU A 35 2.24 2.27 -1.34
CA LEU A 35 3.39 2.06 -0.44
C LEU A 35 3.79 3.34 0.29
N THR A 36 3.78 4.50 -0.37
CA THR A 36 4.05 5.79 0.27
C THR A 36 3.04 6.08 1.39
N TRP A 37 1.74 5.85 1.15
CA TRP A 37 0.73 6.04 2.20
C TRP A 37 0.87 5.05 3.36
N LEU A 38 1.14 3.77 3.07
CA LEU A 38 1.39 2.76 4.10
C LEU A 38 2.61 3.15 4.96
N ALA A 39 3.71 3.59 4.33
CA ALA A 39 4.91 4.05 5.02
C ALA A 39 4.63 5.27 5.89
N GLU A 40 3.87 6.24 5.39
CA GLU A 40 3.55 7.44 6.15
C GLU A 40 2.67 7.14 7.38
N VAL A 41 1.63 6.32 7.24
CA VAL A 41 0.75 5.96 8.37
C VAL A 41 1.48 5.10 9.39
N THR A 42 2.21 4.07 8.93
CA THR A 42 2.93 3.16 9.83
C THR A 42 4.11 3.84 10.53
N GLY A 43 4.81 4.76 9.85
CA GLY A 43 5.87 5.58 10.42
C GLY A 43 5.37 6.56 11.50
N ARG A 44 4.12 7.01 11.41
CA ARG A 44 3.44 7.80 12.47
C ARG A 44 2.89 6.92 13.61
N GLY A 45 3.18 5.62 13.61
CA GLY A 45 2.71 4.66 14.61
C GLY A 45 1.30 4.12 14.36
N GLY A 46 0.67 4.45 13.23
CA GLY A 46 -0.62 3.89 12.85
C GLY A 46 -0.52 2.41 12.45
N ALA A 47 -1.61 1.68 12.63
CA ALA A 47 -1.77 0.35 12.05
C ALA A 47 -2.48 0.46 10.70
N VAL A 48 -2.11 -0.39 9.75
CA VAL A 48 -2.70 -0.45 8.41
C VAL A 48 -2.99 -1.90 8.02
N ALA A 49 -4.04 -2.11 7.24
CA ALA A 49 -4.32 -3.40 6.63
C ALA A 49 -4.15 -3.30 5.11
N LEU A 50 -3.43 -4.24 4.52
CA LEU A 50 -3.32 -4.42 3.07
C LEU A 50 -4.04 -5.71 2.68
N VAL A 51 -5.11 -5.57 1.91
CA VAL A 51 -5.83 -6.69 1.31
C VAL A 51 -5.22 -6.96 -0.07
N ASP A 52 -4.42 -8.01 -0.17
CA ASP A 52 -3.72 -8.40 -1.38
C ASP A 52 -4.49 -9.52 -2.09
N THR A 53 -5.31 -9.12 -3.06
CA THR A 53 -6.22 -10.05 -3.74
C THR A 53 -5.50 -11.04 -4.67
N ASP A 54 -4.37 -10.62 -5.24
CA ASP A 54 -3.64 -11.36 -6.28
C ASP A 54 -2.32 -11.97 -5.77
N ASP A 55 -2.02 -11.79 -4.48
CA ASP A 55 -0.79 -12.25 -3.81
C ASP A 55 0.47 -11.70 -4.49
N THR A 56 0.47 -10.38 -4.71
CA THR A 56 1.50 -9.65 -5.47
C THR A 56 2.35 -8.71 -4.62
N PHE A 57 1.99 -8.51 -3.36
CA PHE A 57 2.77 -7.70 -2.44
C PHE A 57 4.07 -8.40 -2.05
N ASP A 58 5.19 -7.70 -2.20
CA ASP A 58 6.51 -8.15 -1.75
C ASP A 58 6.93 -7.39 -0.47
N PRO A 59 7.03 -8.08 0.69
CA PRO A 59 7.44 -7.45 1.95
C PRO A 59 8.80 -6.74 1.87
N SER A 60 9.74 -7.26 1.09
CA SER A 60 11.08 -6.66 0.96
C SER A 60 11.00 -5.29 0.28
N SER A 61 10.21 -5.18 -0.78
CA SER A 61 9.92 -3.91 -1.46
C SER A 61 9.14 -2.95 -0.57
N GLY A 62 8.20 -3.44 0.24
CA GLY A 62 7.50 -2.64 1.24
C GLY A 62 8.43 -2.04 2.30
N ALA A 63 9.32 -2.85 2.86
CA ALA A 63 10.34 -2.38 3.82
C ALA A 63 11.28 -1.35 3.20
N ARG A 64 11.73 -1.57 1.96
CA ARG A 64 12.57 -0.61 1.21
C ARG A 64 11.84 0.70 0.90
N ALA A 65 10.51 0.69 0.82
CA ALA A 65 9.69 1.89 0.68
C ALA A 65 9.41 2.60 2.02
N GLY A 66 9.87 2.05 3.15
CA GLY A 66 9.72 2.66 4.48
C GLY A 66 8.48 2.19 5.26
N VAL A 67 7.81 1.12 4.83
CA VAL A 67 6.67 0.55 5.57
C VAL A 67 7.17 -0.18 6.82
N GLU A 68 6.65 0.20 8.00
CA GLU A 68 6.92 -0.53 9.25
C GLU A 68 6.08 -1.82 9.26
N LEU A 69 6.67 -2.92 8.78
CA LEU A 69 5.97 -4.19 8.55
C LEU A 69 5.33 -4.77 9.83
N ARG A 70 5.84 -4.46 11.02
CA ARG A 70 5.23 -4.91 12.29
C ARG A 70 3.85 -4.30 12.53
N ARG A 71 3.50 -3.23 11.83
CA ARG A 71 2.21 -2.51 11.92
C ARG A 71 1.31 -2.75 10.70
N LEU A 72 1.72 -3.64 9.79
CA LEU A 72 0.98 -4.01 8.59
C LEU A 72 0.27 -5.36 8.81
N LEU A 73 -1.06 -5.34 8.84
CA LEU A 73 -1.86 -6.55 8.67
C LEU A 73 -1.93 -6.89 7.18
N TRP A 74 -1.26 -7.97 6.76
CA TRP A 74 -1.30 -8.44 5.37
C TRP A 74 -2.31 -9.56 5.23
N VAL A 75 -3.43 -9.26 4.56
CA VAL A 75 -4.48 -10.23 4.24
C VAL A 75 -4.22 -10.76 2.84
N ARG A 76 -3.87 -12.05 2.74
CA ARG A 76 -3.62 -12.74 1.47
C ARG A 76 -4.86 -13.50 1.04
N CYS A 77 -5.42 -13.18 -0.12
CA CYS A 77 -6.64 -13.84 -0.60
C CYS A 77 -6.37 -15.08 -1.46
N ALA A 78 -5.11 -15.52 -1.61
CA ALA A 78 -4.71 -16.71 -2.35
C ALA A 78 -5.38 -16.84 -3.74
N ARG A 79 -5.58 -15.72 -4.45
CA ARG A 79 -6.27 -15.65 -5.76
C ARG A 79 -7.76 -16.05 -5.75
N HIS A 80 -8.38 -16.22 -4.58
CA HIS A 80 -9.82 -16.48 -4.43
C HIS A 80 -10.62 -15.16 -4.43
N ARG A 81 -10.45 -14.34 -5.48
CA ARG A 81 -11.03 -12.98 -5.58
C ARG A 81 -12.55 -12.96 -5.38
N ARG A 82 -13.26 -14.00 -5.86
CA ARG A 82 -14.71 -14.15 -5.70
C ARG A 82 -15.13 -14.21 -4.23
N THR A 83 -14.40 -14.92 -3.38
CA THR A 83 -14.77 -15.11 -1.96
C THR A 83 -14.42 -13.88 -1.12
N ALA A 84 -13.33 -13.18 -1.47
CA ALA A 84 -12.93 -11.95 -0.78
C ALA A 84 -13.92 -10.79 -1.00
N LEU A 85 -14.64 -10.79 -2.13
CA LEU A 85 -15.57 -9.71 -2.52
C LEU A 85 -17.03 -10.00 -2.13
N THR A 86 -17.33 -11.15 -1.53
CA THR A 86 -18.70 -11.57 -1.19
C THR A 86 -19.08 -11.39 0.28
N ALA A 87 -18.28 -10.70 1.09
CA ALA A 87 -18.68 -10.35 2.45
C ALA A 87 -19.84 -9.34 2.40
N THR A 88 -21.06 -9.85 2.51
CA THR A 88 -22.33 -9.11 2.58
C THR A 88 -22.95 -9.35 3.94
#